data_AF-A0A6V7W9C5-F1
#
_entry.id   AF-A0A6V7W9C5-F1
#
_cell.length_a   1.000
_cell.length_b   1.000
_cell.length_c   1.000
_cell.angle_alpha   90.00
_cell.angle_beta   90.00
_cell.angle_gamma   90.00
#
_symmetry.space_group_name_H-M   'P 1'
#
loop_
_entity.id
_entity.type
_entity.pdbx_description
1 polymer ?
#
loop_
_entity_poly.entity_id
_entity_poly.type
_entity_poly.pdbx_seq_one_letter_code
_entity_poly.pdbx_strand_id
1 'polypeptide(L)'
;MNQGLGNEKQEENSTDLNNAKSIAGLDDSTLIFCGAPNSGKSTLLSRFIEFGGAPSTSFRQQSTEKSIALEYKFVNKILRGNNRQLVHCWELAGGGSMTNLLEIPFNQPSRIASILLFVDLTVPEQFQQITDPIMTFCRKQVEKWMITDIESQQIKEESKIIKPLGIPLVLVCSHYDDFQNFESERKRLTYRSIRQFAYINGASIITFSARMDSLMQRALLLLSSAVSDAPFPKTFATDPQQPLFVLPYGIDSFEKIDPSEESLINSISSYSEAMFNYIQSLNSAFPQLQQQIDDAGGGEGDRRQQFDEPKIDAFVEERMRKLELHVRELQDRLQTEKKLENRQNI
;
A
#
# COMPACT_ATOMS: atom_id res chain seq x y z
N MET A 1 16.51 -64.25 17.07
CA MET A 1 16.93 -62.83 17.11
C MET A 1 16.72 -62.25 15.72
N ASN A 2 15.54 -61.68 15.46
CA ASN A 2 15.29 -60.77 14.33
C ASN A 2 13.87 -60.22 14.45
N GLN A 3 13.72 -59.22 15.33
CA GLN A 3 12.61 -58.28 15.34
C GLN A 3 13.22 -56.93 15.71
N GLY A 4 13.32 -56.00 14.75
CA GLY A 4 13.93 -54.69 15.02
C GLY A 4 14.26 -53.82 13.81
N LEU A 5 13.58 -53.97 12.66
CA LEU A 5 13.85 -53.14 11.46
C LEU A 5 12.57 -52.58 10.81
N GLY A 6 11.42 -52.63 11.51
CA GLY A 6 10.12 -52.23 10.97
C GLY A 6 9.62 -50.84 11.38
N ASN A 7 10.19 -50.21 12.42
CA ASN A 7 9.58 -49.03 13.05
C ASN A 7 10.23 -47.68 12.70
N GLU A 8 11.50 -47.65 12.29
CA GLU A 8 12.19 -46.37 12.01
C GLU A 8 11.66 -45.66 10.74
N LYS A 9 11.25 -46.41 9.70
CA LYS A 9 10.73 -45.82 8.46
C LYS A 9 9.29 -45.30 8.54
N GLN A 10 8.52 -45.70 9.56
CA GLN A 10 7.17 -45.15 9.80
C GLN A 10 7.20 -43.93 10.73
N GLU A 11 8.21 -43.82 11.61
CA GLU A 11 8.43 -42.64 12.44
C GLU A 11 9.01 -41.46 11.65
N GLU A 12 9.93 -41.69 10.69
CA GLU A 12 10.45 -40.62 9.81
C GLU A 12 9.36 -40.05 8.88
N ASN A 13 8.54 -40.90 8.25
CA ASN A 13 7.45 -40.43 7.41
C ASN A 13 6.32 -39.73 8.19
N SER A 14 6.07 -40.11 9.45
CA SER A 14 5.05 -39.43 10.26
C SER A 14 5.56 -38.13 10.86
N THR A 15 6.86 -37.98 11.10
CA THR A 15 7.47 -36.69 11.50
C THR A 15 7.54 -35.70 10.35
N ASP A 16 7.79 -36.14 9.12
CA ASP A 16 7.75 -35.27 7.93
C ASP A 16 6.31 -34.86 7.56
N LEU A 17 5.32 -35.75 7.67
CA LEU A 17 3.91 -35.38 7.50
C LEU A 17 3.36 -34.51 8.63
N ASN A 18 3.86 -34.66 9.86
CA ASN A 18 3.50 -33.78 10.98
C ASN A 18 4.20 -32.41 10.89
N ASN A 19 5.41 -32.33 10.31
CA ASN A 19 6.06 -31.06 9.96
C ASN A 19 5.37 -30.38 8.77
N ALA A 20 4.91 -31.13 7.77
CA ALA A 20 4.13 -30.57 6.67
C ALA A 20 2.74 -30.07 7.12
N LYS A 21 2.13 -30.73 8.12
CA LYS A 21 0.86 -30.30 8.73
C LYS A 21 1.01 -29.21 9.79
N SER A 22 2.19 -29.01 10.39
CA SER A 22 2.45 -27.87 11.30
C SER A 22 2.72 -26.56 10.54
N ILE A 23 3.07 -26.64 9.25
CA ILE A 23 3.15 -25.49 8.34
C ILE A 23 1.76 -25.03 7.87
N ALA A 24 0.74 -25.89 7.94
CA ALA A 24 -0.62 -25.63 7.49
C ALA A 24 -1.48 -24.85 8.52
N GLY A 25 -0.93 -23.80 9.14
CA GLY A 25 -1.60 -23.07 10.21
C GLY A 25 -1.45 -21.56 10.21
N LEU A 26 -0.77 -20.96 9.24
CA LEU A 26 -0.66 -19.50 9.12
C LEU A 26 -0.88 -19.10 7.67
N ASP A 27 -1.97 -18.37 7.43
CA ASP A 27 -2.25 -17.82 6.10
C ASP A 27 -1.14 -16.86 5.67
N ASP A 28 -0.73 -17.00 4.41
CA ASP A 28 0.20 -16.07 3.76
C ASP A 28 -0.35 -14.65 3.89
N SER A 29 0.54 -13.71 4.16
CA SER A 29 0.18 -12.31 4.42
C SER A 29 0.72 -11.38 3.35
N THR A 30 -0.05 -10.39 2.96
CA THR A 30 0.33 -9.38 1.97
C THR A 30 0.48 -8.00 2.62
N LEU A 31 1.62 -7.36 2.37
CA LEU A 31 1.90 -5.95 2.68
C LEU A 31 1.96 -5.15 1.38
N ILE A 32 1.24 -4.03 1.36
CA ILE A 32 1.19 -3.14 0.19
C ILE A 32 1.80 -1.79 0.59
N PHE A 33 2.86 -1.39 -0.11
CA PHE A 33 3.54 -0.11 0.06
C PHE A 33 3.16 0.79 -1.12
N CYS A 34 2.51 1.91 -0.85
CA CYS A 34 2.11 2.87 -1.88
C CYS A 34 2.29 4.30 -1.37
N GLY A 35 2.27 5.31 -2.25
CA GLY A 35 2.39 6.71 -1.86
C GLY A 35 3.52 7.47 -2.55
N ALA A 36 3.92 8.61 -1.97
CA ALA A 36 4.78 9.60 -2.62
C ALA A 36 6.07 9.01 -3.21
N PRO A 37 6.52 9.44 -4.41
CA PRO A 37 7.82 9.01 -4.93
C PRO A 37 8.95 9.44 -3.98
N ASN A 38 10.04 8.68 -3.94
CA ASN A 38 11.22 8.97 -3.09
C ASN A 38 10.99 9.07 -1.56
N SER A 39 9.81 8.74 -1.04
CA SER A 39 9.48 8.75 0.40
C SER A 39 10.17 7.66 1.26
N GLY A 40 11.09 6.88 0.68
CA GLY A 40 11.80 5.81 1.39
C GLY A 40 11.03 4.48 1.52
N LYS A 41 10.00 4.24 0.71
CA LYS A 41 9.27 2.94 0.61
C LYS A 41 10.22 1.76 0.44
N SER A 42 11.05 1.81 -0.60
CA SER A 42 11.99 0.74 -0.94
C SER A 42 13.04 0.54 0.15
N THR A 43 13.42 1.62 0.85
CA THR A 43 14.32 1.56 2.01
C THR A 43 13.68 0.82 3.17
N LEU A 44 12.43 1.16 3.55
CA LEU A 44 11.73 0.46 4.63
C LEU A 44 11.51 -1.01 4.28
N LEU A 45 11.11 -1.30 3.04
CA LEU A 45 10.90 -2.67 2.56
C LEU A 45 12.20 -3.50 2.61
N SER A 46 13.32 -2.95 2.13
CA SER A 46 14.61 -3.65 2.16
C SER A 46 15.04 -3.96 3.59
N ARG A 47 14.89 -2.98 4.50
CA ARG A 47 15.18 -3.16 5.93
C ARG A 47 14.24 -4.16 6.61
N PHE A 48 12.98 -4.24 6.16
CA PHE A 48 12.03 -5.23 6.66
C PHE A 48 12.41 -6.66 6.26
N ILE A 49 12.90 -6.85 5.04
CA ILE A 49 13.40 -8.15 4.57
C ILE A 49 14.63 -8.57 5.38
N GLU A 50 15.57 -7.64 5.60
CA GLU A 50 16.75 -7.87 6.46
C GLU A 50 16.37 -8.18 7.91
N PHE A 51 15.35 -7.51 8.44
CA PHE A 51 14.86 -7.72 9.80
C PHE A 51 14.16 -9.07 10.00
N GLY A 52 13.47 -9.57 8.97
CA GLY A 52 12.58 -10.74 9.07
C GLY A 52 13.20 -12.10 8.75
N GLY A 53 14.39 -12.16 8.13
CA GLY A 53 14.97 -13.40 7.60
C GLY A 53 16.43 -13.64 8.00
N ALA A 54 16.82 -14.92 8.01
CA ALA A 54 18.24 -15.31 8.07
C ALA A 54 18.98 -14.83 6.80
N PRO A 55 20.26 -14.43 6.90
CA PRO A 55 21.05 -13.89 5.79
C PRO A 55 21.32 -15.00 4.77
N SER A 56 20.37 -15.26 3.90
CA SER A 56 20.41 -16.35 2.93
C SER A 56 19.89 -15.92 1.57
N THR A 57 20.22 -14.69 1.20
CA THR A 57 20.54 -14.32 -0.16
C THR A 57 21.46 -13.12 -0.06
N SER A 58 22.57 -13.16 -0.79
CA SER A 58 23.51 -12.07 -0.94
C SER A 58 22.83 -10.88 -1.62
N PHE A 59 21.94 -10.18 -0.92
CA PHE A 59 21.47 -8.87 -1.32
C PHE A 59 22.53 -7.89 -0.82
N ARG A 60 23.61 -7.78 -1.62
CA ARG A 60 24.47 -6.60 -1.58
C ARG A 60 23.56 -5.39 -1.61
N GLN A 61 23.93 -4.32 -0.91
CA GLN A 61 23.38 -2.98 -1.07
C GLN A 61 23.27 -2.65 -2.57
N GLN A 62 22.18 -3.07 -3.21
CA GLN A 62 21.79 -2.53 -4.48
C GLN A 62 21.36 -1.13 -4.11
N SER A 63 22.09 -0.15 -4.65
CA SER A 63 21.58 1.21 -4.78
C SER A 63 20.11 1.08 -5.14
N THR A 64 19.22 1.65 -4.32
CA THR A 64 17.78 1.64 -4.58
C THR A 64 17.55 2.28 -5.95
N GLU A 65 17.55 1.45 -6.99
CA GLU A 65 17.17 1.87 -8.34
C GLU A 65 15.73 2.36 -8.22
N LYS A 66 15.40 3.44 -8.93
CA LYS A 66 14.07 4.02 -8.85
C LYS A 66 13.06 2.95 -9.24
N SER A 67 12.14 2.64 -8.34
CA SER A 67 11.15 1.58 -8.57
C SER A 67 10.33 1.89 -9.83
N ILE A 68 10.12 0.87 -10.67
CA ILE A 68 9.34 0.99 -11.91
C ILE A 68 7.99 0.30 -11.70
N ALA A 69 6.90 1.05 -11.85
CA ALA A 69 5.54 0.53 -11.83
C ALA A 69 5.14 -0.20 -10.53
N LEU A 70 5.17 -1.52 -10.49
CA LEU A 70 4.84 -2.34 -9.32
C LEU A 70 5.94 -3.38 -9.10
N GLU A 71 6.61 -3.31 -7.96
CA GLU A 71 7.65 -4.27 -7.58
C GLU A 71 7.10 -5.29 -6.60
N TYR A 72 7.54 -6.54 -6.79
CA TYR A 72 7.21 -7.65 -5.91
C TYR A 72 8.46 -8.17 -5.21
N LYS A 73 8.38 -8.31 -3.89
CA LYS A 73 9.37 -8.98 -3.04
C LYS A 73 8.63 -9.89 -2.07
N PHE A 74 9.32 -10.86 -1.49
CA PHE A 74 8.75 -11.71 -0.45
C PHE A 74 9.77 -11.97 0.65
N VAL A 75 9.28 -12.25 1.86
CA VAL A 75 10.11 -12.64 2.99
C VAL A 75 9.48 -13.80 3.74
N ASN A 76 10.29 -14.80 4.07
CA ASN A 76 9.90 -15.88 4.95
C ASN A 76 10.21 -15.47 6.38
N LYS A 77 9.16 -15.05 7.11
CA LYS A 77 9.30 -14.63 8.49
C LYS A 77 9.25 -15.84 9.41
N ILE A 78 10.25 -15.96 10.28
CA ILE A 78 10.23 -16.95 11.36
C ILE A 78 9.41 -16.37 12.51
N LEU A 79 8.29 -17.01 12.80
CA LEU A 79 7.42 -16.67 13.92
C LEU A 79 7.87 -17.41 15.19
N ARG A 80 7.26 -17.03 16.32
CA ARG A 80 7.47 -17.74 17.59
C ARG A 80 7.10 -19.21 17.41
N GLY A 81 7.99 -20.12 17.81
CA GLY A 81 7.76 -21.57 17.69
C GLY A 81 8.29 -22.21 16.40
N ASN A 82 9.17 -21.54 15.65
CA ASN A 82 9.83 -22.07 14.43
C ASN A 82 8.91 -22.23 13.21
N ASN A 83 7.67 -21.73 13.29
CA ASN A 83 6.76 -21.66 12.14
C ASN A 83 7.21 -20.57 11.17
N ARG A 84 7.15 -20.85 9.87
CA ARG A 84 7.50 -19.90 8.82
C ARG A 84 6.21 -19.38 8.18
N GLN A 85 6.08 -18.07 8.08
CA GLN A 85 4.99 -17.41 7.36
C GLN A 85 5.56 -16.68 6.15
N LEU A 86 4.99 -16.93 4.98
CA LEU A 86 5.34 -16.21 3.76
C LEU A 86 4.64 -14.85 3.77
N VAL A 87 5.43 -13.80 3.60
CA VAL A 87 4.93 -12.43 3.49
C VAL A 87 5.23 -11.90 2.10
N HIS A 88 4.18 -11.62 1.34
CA HIS A 88 4.23 -10.97 0.04
C HIS A 88 4.29 -9.46 0.24
N CYS A 89 5.28 -8.81 -0.36
CA CYS A 89 5.47 -7.37 -0.28
C CYS A 89 5.37 -6.76 -1.66
N TRP A 90 4.41 -5.86 -1.84
CA TRP A 90 4.16 -5.16 -3.10
C TRP A 90 4.47 -3.69 -2.93
N GLU A 91 5.31 -3.12 -3.78
CA GLU A 91 5.65 -1.71 -3.78
C GLU A 91 5.16 -1.03 -5.06
N LEU A 92 4.24 -0.08 -4.91
CA LEU A 92 3.77 0.76 -6.01
C LEU A 92 4.69 1.98 -6.16
N ALA A 93 5.28 2.10 -7.34
CA ALA A 93 6.00 3.27 -7.79
C ALA A 93 5.07 4.30 -8.44
N GLY A 94 5.51 5.56 -8.55
CA GLY A 94 4.78 6.58 -9.32
C GLY A 94 3.61 7.27 -8.60
N GLY A 95 3.49 7.11 -7.27
CA GLY A 95 2.49 7.84 -6.48
C GLY A 95 1.05 7.47 -6.86
N GLY A 96 0.22 8.48 -7.13
CA GLY A 96 -1.21 8.30 -7.48
C GLY A 96 -1.48 7.94 -8.95
N SER A 97 -0.46 7.87 -9.82
CA SER A 97 -0.65 7.71 -11.27
C SER A 97 -0.90 6.27 -11.73
N MET A 98 -0.37 5.28 -11.01
CA MET A 98 -0.38 3.87 -11.43
C MET A 98 -1.27 2.97 -10.55
N THR A 99 -2.31 3.53 -9.93
CA THR A 99 -3.16 2.83 -8.96
C THR A 99 -3.82 1.57 -9.51
N ASN A 100 -4.04 1.46 -10.83
CA ASN A 100 -4.56 0.26 -11.47
C ASN A 100 -3.70 -0.99 -11.20
N LEU A 101 -2.40 -0.85 -10.99
CA LEU A 101 -1.51 -1.98 -10.69
C LEU A 101 -1.79 -2.59 -9.32
N LEU A 102 -2.44 -1.86 -8.41
CA LEU A 102 -2.89 -2.40 -7.12
C LEU A 102 -3.95 -3.50 -7.30
N GLU A 103 -4.54 -3.69 -8.48
CA GLU A 103 -5.44 -4.83 -8.73
C GLU A 103 -4.73 -6.17 -8.52
N ILE A 104 -3.44 -6.25 -8.83
CA ILE A 104 -2.63 -7.47 -8.75
C ILE A 104 -2.54 -8.00 -7.31
N PRO A 105 -2.08 -7.22 -6.30
CA PRO A 105 -2.01 -7.70 -4.93
C PRO A 105 -3.37 -7.94 -4.29
N PHE A 106 -4.41 -7.22 -4.71
CA PHE A 106 -5.77 -7.46 -4.22
C PHE A 106 -6.32 -8.81 -4.75
N ASN A 107 -6.03 -9.19 -6.00
CA ASN A 107 -6.54 -10.46 -6.52
C ASN A 107 -5.76 -11.71 -6.03
N GLN A 108 -4.79 -11.57 -5.12
CA GLN A 108 -4.07 -12.71 -4.54
C GLN A 108 -4.88 -13.38 -3.41
N PRO A 109 -4.76 -14.71 -3.23
CA PRO A 109 -5.50 -15.44 -2.19
C PRO A 109 -5.00 -15.15 -0.76
N SER A 110 -3.84 -14.49 -0.61
CA SER A 110 -3.26 -14.14 0.67
C SER A 110 -4.03 -13.02 1.39
N ARG A 111 -4.09 -13.08 2.73
CA ARG A 111 -4.69 -12.02 3.55
C ARG A 111 -3.89 -10.72 3.43
N ILE A 112 -4.52 -9.59 3.08
CA ILE A 112 -3.85 -8.30 3.19
C ILE A 112 -3.71 -7.91 4.67
N ALA A 113 -2.48 -7.97 5.17
CA ALA A 113 -2.16 -7.63 6.55
C ALA A 113 -2.17 -6.12 6.79
N SER A 114 -1.63 -5.32 5.86
CA SER A 114 -1.70 -3.86 5.96
C SER A 114 -1.39 -3.17 4.63
N ILE A 115 -2.02 -2.01 4.43
CA ILE A 115 -1.67 -1.03 3.39
C ILE A 115 -0.91 0.11 4.06
N LEU A 116 0.31 0.36 3.61
CA LEU A 116 1.18 1.44 4.05
C LEU A 116 1.16 2.56 3.01
N LEU A 117 0.51 3.66 3.36
CA LEU A 117 0.41 4.86 2.54
C LEU A 117 1.47 5.88 2.96
N PHE A 118 2.51 6.01 2.15
CA PHE A 118 3.62 6.92 2.37
C PHE A 118 3.27 8.34 1.94
N VAL A 119 3.48 9.25 2.87
CA VAL A 119 3.20 10.67 2.73
C VAL A 119 4.51 11.41 2.93
N ASP A 120 4.85 12.32 2.03
CA ASP A 120 6.00 13.20 2.21
C ASP A 120 5.61 14.41 3.06
N LEU A 121 6.23 14.56 4.23
CA LEU A 121 5.99 15.70 5.11
C LEU A 121 6.58 17.01 4.56
N THR A 122 7.57 16.94 3.67
CA THR A 122 8.23 18.12 3.12
C THR A 122 7.39 18.80 2.04
N VAL A 123 6.54 18.03 1.34
CA VAL A 123 5.67 18.50 0.25
C VAL A 123 4.20 18.14 0.55
N PRO A 124 3.59 18.76 1.58
CA PRO A 124 2.18 18.50 1.94
C PRO A 124 1.20 18.85 0.82
N GLU A 125 1.59 19.70 -0.14
CA GLU A 125 0.79 20.08 -1.30
C GLU A 125 0.47 18.86 -2.21
N GLN A 126 1.37 17.88 -2.27
CA GLN A 126 1.19 16.66 -3.05
C GLN A 126 0.33 15.61 -2.36
N PHE A 127 0.02 15.80 -1.06
CA PHE A 127 -0.71 14.83 -0.24
C PHE A 127 -1.96 14.34 -0.96
N GLN A 128 -2.85 15.27 -1.31
CA GLN A 128 -4.14 14.96 -1.90
C GLN A 128 -4.01 14.24 -3.25
N GLN A 129 -3.11 14.72 -4.11
CA GLN A 129 -2.89 14.16 -5.45
C GLN A 129 -2.47 12.69 -5.41
N ILE A 130 -1.82 12.27 -4.33
CA ILE A 130 -1.37 10.89 -4.13
C ILE A 130 -2.41 10.07 -3.38
N THR A 131 -2.98 10.60 -2.28
CA THR A 131 -3.87 9.84 -1.42
C THR A 131 -5.22 9.55 -2.06
N ASP A 132 -5.80 10.51 -2.79
CA ASP A 132 -7.17 10.38 -3.32
C ASP A 132 -7.30 9.25 -4.35
N PRO A 133 -6.43 9.14 -5.38
CA PRO A 133 -6.50 8.03 -6.32
C PRO A 133 -6.29 6.66 -5.66
N ILE A 134 -5.34 6.58 -4.71
CA ILE A 134 -5.02 5.33 -4.02
C ILE A 134 -6.20 4.89 -3.15
N MET A 135 -6.76 5.80 -2.34
CA MET A 135 -7.89 5.47 -1.46
C MET A 135 -9.14 5.12 -2.24
N THR A 136 -9.42 5.85 -3.33
CA THR A 136 -10.57 5.55 -4.21
C THR A 136 -10.44 4.15 -4.81
N PHE A 137 -9.24 3.80 -5.28
CA PHE A 137 -8.98 2.47 -5.82
C PHE A 137 -9.12 1.38 -4.75
N CYS A 138 -8.43 1.52 -3.62
CA CYS A 138 -8.47 0.53 -2.54
C CYS A 138 -9.90 0.31 -2.03
N ARG A 139 -10.67 1.39 -1.84
CA ARG A 139 -12.06 1.29 -1.38
C ARG A 139 -12.93 0.54 -2.39
N LYS A 140 -12.76 0.82 -3.68
CA LYS A 140 -13.47 0.09 -4.75
C LYS A 140 -13.13 -1.41 -4.75
N GLN A 141 -11.88 -1.78 -4.50
CA GLN A 141 -11.49 -3.19 -4.43
C GLN A 141 -12.07 -3.89 -3.19
N VAL A 142 -12.01 -3.24 -2.02
CA VAL A 142 -12.61 -3.82 -0.80
C VAL A 142 -14.13 -3.96 -0.92
N GLU A 143 -14.81 -2.95 -1.49
CA GLU A 143 -16.26 -3.03 -1.71
C GLU A 143 -16.64 -4.20 -2.63
N LYS A 144 -15.82 -4.56 -3.63
CA LYS A 144 -16.05 -5.77 -4.44
C LYS A 144 -15.97 -7.07 -3.62
N TRP A 145 -15.05 -7.15 -2.66
CA TRP A 145 -14.94 -8.31 -1.76
C TRP A 145 -16.11 -8.39 -0.79
N MET A 146 -16.51 -7.26 -0.22
CA MET A 146 -17.65 -7.22 0.70
C MET A 146 -18.98 -7.58 0.01
N ILE A 147 -19.12 -7.31 -1.30
CA ILE A 147 -20.30 -7.74 -2.07
C ILE A 147 -20.29 -9.25 -2.33
N THR A 148 -19.12 -9.89 -2.34
CA THR A 148 -18.99 -11.34 -2.55
C THR A 148 -19.16 -12.13 -1.24
N ASP A 149 -18.79 -11.55 -0.10
CA ASP A 149 -18.96 -12.11 1.24
C ASP A 149 -20.22 -11.55 1.94
N ILE A 150 -21.41 -12.03 1.57
CA ILE A 150 -22.72 -11.53 2.07
C ILE A 150 -23.03 -11.89 3.56
N GLU A 151 -22.10 -12.45 4.34
CA GLU A 151 -22.36 -12.85 5.74
C GLU A 151 -21.47 -12.18 6.81
N SER A 152 -21.29 -10.86 6.77
CA SER A 152 -20.70 -10.15 7.91
C SER A 152 -21.45 -8.87 8.24
N GLN A 153 -22.59 -9.04 8.92
CA GLN A 153 -23.19 -8.02 9.76
C GLN A 153 -22.31 -7.72 10.98
N GLN A 154 -22.45 -6.47 11.47
CA GLN A 154 -21.89 -5.90 12.71
C GLN A 154 -20.47 -5.34 12.63
N ILE A 155 -20.26 -4.35 11.78
CA ILE A 155 -19.38 -3.24 12.17
C ILE A 155 -20.26 -2.28 12.99
N LYS A 156 -19.94 -2.15 14.27
CA LYS A 156 -20.54 -1.20 15.21
C LYS A 156 -20.69 0.17 14.54
N GLU A 157 -21.79 0.85 14.85
CA GLU A 157 -22.04 2.26 14.52
C GLU A 157 -20.90 3.15 15.06
N GLU A 158 -19.78 3.19 14.35
CA GLU A 158 -18.78 4.23 14.48
C GLU A 158 -19.29 5.43 13.69
N SER A 159 -19.15 6.61 14.29
CA SER A 159 -19.68 7.92 13.86
C SER A 159 -19.87 8.04 12.35
N LYS A 160 -21.02 8.56 11.87
CA LYS A 160 -21.39 8.74 10.44
C LYS A 160 -20.34 9.40 9.52
N ILE A 161 -19.31 9.98 10.13
CA ILE A 161 -18.17 10.68 9.55
C ILE A 161 -17.02 9.72 9.18
N ILE A 162 -16.81 8.64 9.94
CA ILE A 162 -15.69 7.72 9.79
C ILE A 162 -16.09 6.58 8.86
N LYS A 163 -15.30 6.34 7.81
CA LYS A 163 -15.50 5.18 6.92
C LYS A 163 -14.19 4.40 6.81
N PRO A 164 -13.94 3.42 7.70
CA PRO A 164 -12.73 2.61 7.63
C PRO A 164 -12.66 1.84 6.31
N LEU A 165 -11.44 1.47 5.89
CA LEU A 165 -11.22 0.77 4.63
C LEU A 165 -11.64 -0.71 4.69
N GLY A 166 -11.82 -1.29 5.89
CA GLY A 166 -12.03 -2.73 6.08
C GLY A 166 -10.73 -3.56 6.12
N ILE A 167 -9.59 -2.92 5.80
CA ILE A 167 -8.23 -3.47 5.87
C ILE A 167 -7.37 -2.51 6.72
N PRO A 168 -6.41 -3.00 7.52
CA PRO A 168 -5.53 -2.12 8.30
C PRO A 168 -4.75 -1.13 7.43
N LEU A 169 -5.01 0.16 7.62
CA LEU A 169 -4.37 1.27 6.91
C LEU A 169 -3.40 2.01 7.84
N VAL A 170 -2.16 2.18 7.39
CA VAL A 170 -1.13 2.94 8.10
C VAL A 170 -0.61 4.07 7.23
N LEU A 171 -0.72 5.30 7.71
CA LEU A 171 -0.07 6.47 7.13
C LEU A 171 1.37 6.54 7.64
N VAL A 172 2.31 6.49 6.71
CA VAL A 172 3.74 6.60 6.98
C VAL A 172 4.20 8.00 6.60
N CYS A 173 4.38 8.86 7.60
CA CYS A 173 4.86 10.22 7.43
C CYS A 173 6.38 10.21 7.24
N SER A 174 6.84 10.31 5.99
CA SER A 174 8.25 10.24 5.59
C SER A 174 8.99 11.59 5.70
N HIS A 175 10.32 11.55 5.58
CA HIS A 175 11.22 12.71 5.59
C HIS A 175 11.12 13.61 6.83
N TYR A 176 10.88 13.01 8.01
CA TYR A 176 10.81 13.76 9.26
C TYR A 176 12.09 14.54 9.60
N ASP A 177 13.24 14.03 9.17
CA ASP A 177 14.56 14.64 9.38
C ASP A 177 14.72 16.00 8.71
N ASP A 178 14.06 16.22 7.58
CA ASP A 178 13.99 17.54 6.94
C ASP A 178 12.81 18.34 7.49
N PHE A 179 11.66 17.67 7.74
CA PHE A 179 10.45 18.29 8.29
C PHE A 179 10.64 18.95 9.66
N GLN A 180 11.47 18.38 10.54
CA GLN A 180 11.76 18.93 11.87
C GLN A 180 12.39 20.33 11.83
N ASN A 181 12.93 20.77 10.68
CA ASN A 181 13.54 22.09 10.53
C ASN A 181 12.58 23.17 10.00
N PHE A 182 11.35 22.81 9.63
CA PHE A 182 10.37 23.78 9.15
C PHE A 182 9.79 24.66 10.27
N GLU A 183 9.16 25.76 9.86
CA GLU A 183 8.44 26.67 10.75
C GLU A 183 7.33 25.94 11.53
N SER A 184 7.14 26.31 12.79
CA SER A 184 6.16 25.68 13.70
C SER A 184 4.73 25.75 13.16
N GLU A 185 4.35 26.83 12.48
CA GLU A 185 3.02 26.98 11.88
C GLU A 185 2.79 25.98 10.75
N ARG A 186 3.76 25.85 9.83
CA ARG A 186 3.69 24.86 8.74
C ARG A 186 3.62 23.43 9.28
N LYS A 187 4.37 23.12 10.34
CA LYS A 187 4.31 21.80 11.00
C LYS A 187 2.94 21.53 11.58
N ARG A 188 2.38 22.50 12.32
CA ARG A 188 1.06 22.41 12.93
C ARG A 188 -0.03 22.16 11.90
N LEU A 189 -0.01 22.90 10.79
CA LEU A 189 -0.97 22.72 9.69
C LEU A 189 -0.84 21.35 9.04
N THR A 190 0.38 20.91 8.73
CA THR A 190 0.64 19.61 8.10
C THR A 190 0.16 18.45 8.98
N TYR A 191 0.51 18.47 10.27
CA TYR A 191 0.07 17.44 11.23
C TYR A 191 -1.45 17.46 11.41
N ARG A 192 -2.08 18.64 11.45
CA ARG A 192 -3.53 18.75 11.51
C ARG A 192 -4.18 18.08 10.30
N SER A 193 -3.74 18.40 9.08
CA SER A 193 -4.29 17.81 7.85
C SER A 193 -4.12 16.28 7.80
N ILE A 194 -2.95 15.76 8.17
CA ILE A 194 -2.70 14.31 8.19
C ILE A 194 -3.58 13.61 9.23
N ARG A 195 -3.71 14.21 10.44
CA ARG A 195 -4.56 13.66 11.51
C ARG A 195 -6.03 13.65 11.12
N GLN A 196 -6.55 14.73 10.49
CA GLN A 196 -7.92 14.77 9.98
C GLN A 196 -8.17 13.65 8.95
N PHE A 197 -7.27 13.50 7.98
CA PHE A 197 -7.37 12.44 6.97
C PHE A 197 -7.34 11.04 7.60
N ALA A 198 -6.46 10.82 8.58
CA ALA A 198 -6.36 9.54 9.29
C ALA A 198 -7.63 9.22 10.06
N TYR A 199 -8.20 10.21 10.75
CA TYR A 199 -9.43 10.06 11.51
C TYR A 199 -10.61 9.68 10.61
N ILE A 200 -10.79 10.38 9.48
CA ILE A 200 -11.89 10.13 8.51
C ILE A 200 -11.79 8.72 7.90
N ASN A 201 -10.57 8.26 7.61
CA ASN A 201 -10.32 6.97 6.95
C ASN A 201 -10.04 5.81 7.93
N GLY A 202 -10.02 6.05 9.23
CA GLY A 202 -9.68 5.03 10.23
C GLY A 202 -8.23 4.54 10.13
N ALA A 203 -7.29 5.40 9.72
CA ALA A 203 -5.89 5.05 9.57
C ALA A 203 -5.10 5.26 10.87
N SER A 204 -4.06 4.44 11.07
CA SER A 204 -3.04 4.71 12.07
C SER A 204 -1.92 5.57 11.49
N ILE A 205 -1.21 6.36 12.32
CA ILE A 205 -0.13 7.24 11.86
C ILE A 205 1.19 6.87 12.52
N ILE A 206 2.23 6.77 11.71
CA ILE A 206 3.61 6.61 12.16
C ILE A 206 4.54 7.56 11.41
N THR A 207 5.44 8.21 12.15
CA THR A 207 6.52 9.00 11.55
C THR A 207 7.72 8.14 11.22
N PHE A 208 8.29 8.37 10.04
CA PHE A 208 9.39 7.62 9.46
C PHE A 208 10.44 8.57 8.88
N SER A 209 11.70 8.22 9.09
CA SER A 209 12.82 8.82 8.35
C SER A 209 13.85 7.72 8.08
N ALA A 210 14.33 7.65 6.85
CA ALA A 210 15.39 6.73 6.47
C ALA A 210 16.73 7.06 7.14
N ARG A 211 16.92 8.30 7.60
CA ARG A 211 18.16 8.76 8.26
C ARG A 211 18.15 8.54 9.78
N MET A 212 16.99 8.30 10.39
CA MET A 212 16.84 8.14 11.83
C MET A 212 16.49 6.68 12.19
N ASP A 213 17.48 5.94 12.70
CA ASP A 213 17.33 4.52 13.03
C ASP A 213 16.23 4.24 14.06
N SER A 214 16.00 5.16 15.02
CA SER A 214 14.96 5.01 16.05
C SER A 214 13.54 4.95 15.46
N LEU A 215 13.27 5.77 14.44
CA LEU A 215 12.00 5.80 13.72
C LEU A 215 11.87 4.59 12.80
N MET A 216 12.97 4.21 12.14
CA MET A 216 13.02 3.01 11.30
C MET A 216 12.70 1.74 12.08
N GLN A 217 13.32 1.53 13.25
CA GLN A 217 13.07 0.36 14.10
C GLN A 217 11.61 0.29 14.58
N ARG A 218 10.99 1.44 14.89
CA ARG A 218 9.57 1.50 15.24
C ARG A 218 8.67 1.09 14.08
N ALA A 219 8.97 1.54 12.86
CA ALA A 219 8.22 1.16 11.67
C ALA A 219 8.35 -0.34 11.35
N LEU A 220 9.56 -0.89 11.48
CA LEU A 220 9.81 -2.33 11.32
C LEU A 220 9.05 -3.17 12.36
N LEU A 221 9.01 -2.72 13.61
CA LEU A 221 8.25 -3.39 14.67
C LEU A 221 6.74 -3.36 14.36
N LEU A 222 6.21 -2.24 13.87
CA LEU A 222 4.81 -2.13 13.48
C LEU A 222 4.45 -3.09 12.34
N LEU A 223 5.27 -3.12 11.28
CA LEU A 223 5.12 -4.06 10.16
C LEU A 223 5.15 -5.52 10.64
N SER A 224 6.11 -5.82 11.50
CA SER A 224 6.25 -7.14 12.11
C SER A 224 4.99 -7.52 12.91
N SER A 225 4.44 -6.56 13.67
CA SER A 225 3.22 -6.74 14.45
C SER A 225 1.99 -6.97 13.56
N ALA A 226 1.86 -6.22 12.46
CA ALA A 226 0.73 -6.33 11.54
C ALA A 226 0.68 -7.68 10.81
N VAL A 227 1.84 -8.20 10.40
CA VAL A 227 1.93 -9.53 9.78
C VAL A 227 1.56 -10.65 10.74
N SER A 228 2.01 -10.55 12.00
CA SER A 228 1.84 -11.60 13.01
C SER A 228 0.58 -11.44 13.86
N ASP A 229 -0.28 -10.46 13.54
CA ASP A 229 -1.43 -10.03 14.34
C ASP A 229 -1.10 -9.88 15.84
N ALA A 230 0.12 -9.43 16.14
CA ALA A 230 0.60 -9.22 17.50
C ALA A 230 0.11 -7.87 18.03
N PRO A 231 -0.13 -7.73 19.35
CA PRO A 231 -0.50 -6.45 19.94
C PRO A 231 0.68 -5.48 19.87
N PHE A 232 0.47 -4.34 19.19
CA PHE A 232 1.43 -3.24 19.16
C PHE A 232 1.16 -2.25 20.30
N PRO A 233 2.19 -1.69 20.98
CA PRO A 233 2.00 -0.72 22.06
C PRO A 233 1.24 0.53 21.62
N LYS A 234 0.22 0.91 22.39
CA LYS A 234 -0.50 2.17 22.16
C LYS A 234 0.46 3.34 22.30
N THR A 235 0.57 4.16 21.26
CA THR A 235 1.47 5.30 21.21
C THR A 235 0.70 6.51 20.71
N PHE A 236 0.69 7.59 21.49
CA PHE A 236 0.02 8.83 21.17
C PHE A 236 0.98 10.00 21.39
N ALA A 237 1.39 10.66 20.31
CA ALA A 237 2.24 11.83 20.32
C ALA A 237 1.81 12.76 19.18
N THR A 238 1.25 13.92 19.53
CA THR A 238 0.69 14.89 18.58
C THR A 238 1.36 16.26 18.63
N ASP A 239 2.40 16.40 19.44
CA ASP A 239 3.16 17.65 19.56
C ASP A 239 3.86 17.97 18.22
N PRO A 240 3.64 19.15 17.62
CA PRO A 240 4.31 19.58 16.40
C PRO A 240 5.85 19.55 16.46
N GLN A 241 6.44 19.63 17.66
CA GLN A 241 7.90 19.58 17.84
C GLN A 241 8.45 18.15 17.93
N GLN A 242 7.58 17.15 18.04
CA GLN A 242 7.95 15.75 18.16
C GLN A 242 7.50 14.95 16.93
N PRO A 243 8.05 13.73 16.72
CA PRO A 243 7.53 12.85 15.69
C PRO A 243 6.07 12.46 16.01
N LEU A 244 5.21 12.51 15.00
CA LEU A 244 3.79 12.19 15.11
C LEU A 244 3.58 10.67 15.21
N PHE A 245 2.86 10.24 16.24
CA PHE A 245 2.45 8.85 16.42
C PHE A 245 1.00 8.79 16.88
N VAL A 246 0.16 8.06 16.14
CA VAL A 246 -1.24 7.79 16.51
C VAL A 246 -1.52 6.32 16.23
N LEU A 247 -1.32 5.48 17.26
CA LEU A 247 -1.40 4.02 17.17
C LEU A 247 -2.11 3.43 18.40
N PRO A 248 -3.15 2.59 18.25
CA PRO A 248 -3.94 2.31 17.03
C PRO A 248 -4.84 3.47 16.59
N TYR A 249 -5.52 3.30 15.46
CA TYR A 249 -6.60 4.19 15.02
C TYR A 249 -7.68 4.32 16.12
N GLY A 250 -8.34 5.49 16.20
CA GLY A 250 -9.41 5.76 17.17
C GLY A 250 -8.97 6.31 18.53
N ILE A 251 -7.66 6.49 18.79
CA ILE A 251 -7.20 7.26 19.96
C ILE A 251 -7.42 8.77 19.77
N ASP A 252 -7.32 9.21 18.51
CA ASP A 252 -7.48 10.62 18.17
C ASP A 252 -8.95 11.00 18.08
N SER A 253 -9.28 12.22 18.51
CA SER A 253 -10.64 12.77 18.42
C SER A 253 -10.62 14.07 17.62
N PHE A 254 -11.68 14.32 16.84
CA PHE A 254 -11.73 15.51 15.99
C PHE A 254 -11.57 16.81 16.80
N GLU A 255 -12.16 16.88 18.00
CA GLU A 255 -12.01 18.00 18.95
C GLU A 255 -10.53 18.33 19.28
N LYS A 256 -9.67 17.30 19.37
CA LYS A 256 -8.23 17.47 19.63
C LYS A 256 -7.42 17.79 18.38
N ILE A 257 -8.01 17.64 17.19
CA ILE A 257 -7.36 17.91 15.92
C ILE A 257 -7.64 19.35 15.49
N ASP A 258 -8.89 19.78 15.59
CA ASP A 258 -9.30 21.13 15.24
C ASP A 258 -10.34 21.71 16.23
N PRO A 259 -9.90 22.34 17.33
CA PRO A 259 -10.81 22.98 18.28
C PRO A 259 -11.48 24.24 17.71
N SER A 260 -11.01 24.78 16.57
CA SER A 260 -11.58 25.97 15.94
C SER A 260 -12.84 25.70 15.11
N GLU A 261 -13.09 24.44 14.73
CA GLU A 261 -14.19 24.06 13.83
C GLU A 261 -15.36 23.34 14.54
N GLU A 262 -15.47 23.44 15.87
CA GLU A 262 -16.54 22.78 16.67
C GLU A 262 -17.96 23.01 16.14
N SER A 263 -18.24 24.18 15.56
CA SER A 263 -19.54 24.54 14.99
C SER A 263 -19.83 23.84 13.64
N LEU A 264 -18.80 23.52 12.85
CA LEU A 264 -18.95 22.83 11.57
C LEU A 264 -19.21 21.33 11.77
N ILE A 265 -18.63 20.73 12.81
CA ILE A 265 -18.75 19.28 13.08
C ILE A 265 -20.19 18.85 13.32
N ASN A 266 -20.98 19.66 14.04
CA ASN A 266 -22.38 19.37 14.31
C ASN A 266 -23.26 19.41 13.05
N SER A 267 -22.78 20.05 11.97
CA SER A 267 -23.44 20.07 10.67
C SER A 267 -23.01 18.90 9.76
N ILE A 268 -21.82 18.34 9.97
CA ILE A 268 -21.27 17.27 9.14
C ILE A 268 -22.03 15.97 9.44
N SER A 269 -22.86 15.59 8.48
CA SER A 269 -23.77 14.44 8.61
C SER A 269 -23.26 13.18 7.90
N SER A 270 -22.25 13.33 7.03
CA SER A 270 -21.75 12.29 6.12
C SER A 270 -20.23 12.33 5.91
N TYR A 271 -19.63 11.16 5.66
CA TYR A 271 -18.24 11.00 5.21
C TYR A 271 -17.88 11.92 4.01
N SER A 272 -18.79 12.06 3.04
CA SER A 272 -18.54 12.89 1.84
C SER A 272 -18.36 14.37 2.18
N GLU A 273 -19.13 14.84 3.17
CA GLU A 273 -19.09 16.23 3.64
C GLU A 273 -17.84 16.48 4.50
N ALA A 274 -17.46 15.50 5.32
CA ALA A 274 -16.21 15.54 6.08
C ALA A 274 -14.97 15.60 5.17
N MET A 275 -14.95 14.76 4.13
CA MET A 275 -13.85 14.76 3.15
C MET A 275 -13.83 16.06 2.35
N PHE A 276 -14.99 16.62 2.00
CA PHE A 276 -15.05 17.92 1.32
C PHE A 276 -14.48 19.05 2.17
N ASN A 277 -14.88 19.14 3.45
CA ASN A 277 -14.36 20.16 4.37
C ASN A 277 -12.85 20.00 4.58
N TYR A 278 -12.38 18.76 4.71
CA TYR A 278 -10.96 18.46 4.75
C TYR A 278 -10.22 18.98 3.50
N ILE A 279 -10.73 18.71 2.29
CA ILE A 279 -10.13 19.19 1.04
C ILE A 279 -10.10 20.72 0.99
N GLN A 280 -11.15 21.40 1.45
CA GLN A 280 -11.16 22.87 1.51
C GLN A 280 -10.14 23.42 2.51
N SER A 281 -10.03 22.80 3.69
CA SER A 281 -9.03 23.16 4.70
C SER A 281 -7.61 22.92 4.20
N LEU A 282 -7.38 21.82 3.48
CA LEU A 282 -6.08 21.51 2.86
C LEU A 282 -5.73 22.53 1.78
N ASN A 283 -6.64 22.84 0.87
CA ASN A 283 -6.41 23.77 -0.22
C ASN A 283 -6.20 25.22 0.25
N SER A 284 -6.83 25.60 1.37
CA SER A 284 -6.60 26.92 1.98
C SER A 284 -5.26 27.00 2.72
N ALA A 285 -4.84 25.92 3.39
CA ALA A 285 -3.55 25.84 4.06
C ALA A 285 -2.37 25.69 3.08
N PHE A 286 -2.61 24.97 1.99
CA PHE A 286 -1.64 24.65 0.96
C PHE A 286 -2.32 24.84 -0.40
N PRO A 287 -2.23 26.04 -0.99
CA PRO A 287 -2.71 26.26 -2.34
C PRO A 287 -2.07 25.19 -3.23
N GLN A 288 -2.87 24.34 -3.85
CA GLN A 288 -2.33 23.34 -4.76
C GLN A 288 -1.54 24.10 -5.81
N LEU A 289 -0.22 23.96 -5.78
CA LEU A 289 0.52 24.14 -7.00
C LEU A 289 -0.08 23.09 -7.91
N GLN A 290 -0.85 23.54 -8.91
CA GLN A 290 -0.91 22.84 -10.18
C GLN A 290 0.56 22.70 -10.57
N GLN A 291 1.18 21.62 -10.11
CA GLN A 291 2.30 21.08 -10.80
C GLN A 291 1.70 20.86 -12.18
N GLN A 292 2.07 21.77 -13.10
CA GLN A 292 2.38 21.34 -14.44
C GLN A 292 3.05 20.01 -14.23
N ILE A 293 2.36 18.96 -14.70
CA ILE A 293 2.98 17.68 -14.88
C ILE A 293 4.19 18.07 -15.73
N ASP A 294 5.34 18.25 -15.09
CA ASP A 294 6.63 18.24 -15.75
C ASP A 294 6.73 16.78 -16.16
N ASP A 295 6.01 16.53 -17.25
CA ASP A 295 6.23 15.42 -18.11
C ASP A 295 7.72 15.50 -18.34
N ALA A 296 8.43 14.50 -17.85
CA ALA A 296 9.74 14.14 -18.38
C ALA A 296 9.63 13.73 -19.87
N GLY A 297 8.63 14.20 -20.60
CA GLY A 297 8.62 14.46 -22.02
C GLY A 297 8.64 15.97 -22.25
N GLY A 298 9.82 16.55 -22.47
CA GLY A 298 10.00 17.99 -22.68
C GLY A 298 9.04 18.67 -23.67
N GLY A 299 8.63 19.89 -23.37
CA GLY A 299 8.08 20.84 -24.34
C GLY A 299 7.03 20.28 -25.31
N GLU A 300 5.77 20.28 -24.89
CA GLU A 300 4.62 20.32 -25.82
C GLU A 300 4.45 21.69 -26.51
N GLY A 301 5.49 22.53 -26.50
CA GLY A 301 5.68 23.61 -27.45
C GLY A 301 6.58 23.11 -28.58
N ASP A 302 5.97 22.78 -29.72
CA ASP A 302 6.63 22.67 -31.03
C ASP A 302 7.28 21.33 -31.45
N ARG A 303 6.84 20.19 -30.91
CA ARG A 303 7.25 18.88 -31.45
C ARG A 303 6.55 18.45 -32.75
N ARG A 304 5.59 19.23 -33.26
CA ARG A 304 4.95 18.93 -34.56
C ARG A 304 5.85 19.25 -35.76
N GLN A 305 6.91 20.04 -35.57
CA GLN A 305 7.78 20.48 -36.66
C GLN A 305 9.06 19.66 -36.82
N GLN A 306 9.31 18.64 -35.99
CA GLN A 306 10.64 18.02 -35.88
C GLN A 306 10.74 16.54 -36.24
N PHE A 307 9.69 15.94 -36.78
CA PHE A 307 9.75 14.55 -37.22
C PHE A 307 9.45 14.42 -38.71
N ASP A 308 10.36 13.75 -39.44
CA ASP A 308 10.09 13.26 -40.80
C ASP A 308 8.81 12.38 -40.76
N GLU A 309 7.69 12.95 -41.21
CA GLU A 309 6.39 12.27 -41.37
C GLU A 309 6.50 10.83 -41.93
N PRO A 310 7.32 10.53 -42.97
CA PRO A 310 7.40 9.18 -43.51
C PRO A 310 7.96 8.12 -42.55
N LYS A 311 8.76 8.49 -41.54
CA LYS A 311 9.25 7.53 -40.54
C LYS A 311 8.20 7.24 -39.46
N ILE A 312 7.42 8.24 -39.08
CA ILE A 312 6.31 8.06 -38.14
C ILE A 312 5.24 7.19 -38.78
N ASP A 313 4.86 7.48 -40.03
CA ASP A 313 3.84 6.72 -40.75
C ASP A 313 4.24 5.25 -40.89
N ALA A 314 5.51 4.97 -41.24
CA ALA A 314 6.02 3.61 -41.29
C ALA A 314 5.99 2.89 -39.92
N PHE A 315 6.31 3.61 -38.84
CA PHE A 315 6.30 3.04 -37.48
C PHE A 315 4.89 2.79 -36.97
N VAL A 316 3.97 3.70 -37.27
CA VAL A 316 2.53 3.59 -36.96
C VAL A 316 1.93 2.42 -37.74
N GLU A 317 2.24 2.28 -39.02
CA GLU A 317 1.79 1.17 -39.87
C GLU A 317 2.34 -0.18 -39.37
N GLU A 318 3.63 -0.26 -39.01
CA GLU A 318 4.21 -1.48 -38.45
C GLU A 318 3.56 -1.86 -37.10
N ARG A 319 3.32 -0.88 -36.23
CA ARG A 319 2.64 -1.09 -34.94
C ARG A 319 1.18 -1.50 -35.13
N MET A 320 0.43 -0.86 -36.02
CA MET A 320 -0.95 -1.23 -36.36
C MET A 320 -1.01 -2.65 -36.89
N ARG A 321 -0.13 -3.01 -37.83
CA ARG A 321 -0.09 -4.34 -38.42
C ARG A 321 0.20 -5.43 -37.39
N LYS A 322 1.14 -5.19 -36.46
CA LYS A 322 1.42 -6.13 -35.36
C LYS A 322 0.22 -6.27 -34.41
N LEU A 323 -0.47 -5.18 -34.13
CA LEU A 323 -1.66 -5.19 -33.27
C LEU A 323 -2.80 -5.97 -33.92
N GLU A 324 -3.06 -5.76 -35.21
CA GLU A 324 -4.09 -6.48 -35.96
C GLU A 324 -3.82 -7.98 -36.02
N LEU A 325 -2.56 -8.39 -36.25
CA LEU A 325 -2.17 -9.80 -36.21
C LEU A 325 -2.43 -10.39 -34.83
N HIS A 326 -2.09 -9.68 -33.76
CA HIS A 326 -2.30 -10.17 -32.40
C HIS A 326 -3.80 -10.29 -32.05
N VAL A 327 -4.61 -9.30 -32.45
CA VAL A 327 -6.08 -9.35 -32.30
C VAL A 327 -6.65 -10.54 -33.06
N ARG A 328 -6.17 -10.80 -34.28
CA ARG A 328 -6.61 -11.93 -35.09
C ARG A 328 -6.23 -13.28 -34.47
N GLU A 329 -5.01 -13.41 -33.96
CA GLU A 329 -4.59 -14.61 -33.24
C GLU A 329 -5.46 -14.88 -32.00
N LEU A 330 -5.81 -13.83 -31.25
CA LEU A 330 -6.70 -13.95 -30.10
C LEU A 330 -8.11 -14.39 -30.52
N GLN A 331 -8.64 -13.82 -31.60
CA GLN A 331 -9.94 -14.21 -32.14
C GLN A 331 -9.94 -15.67 -32.64
N ASP A 332 -8.89 -16.09 -33.32
CA ASP A 332 -8.76 -17.46 -33.82
C ASP A 332 -8.66 -18.46 -32.66
N ARG A 333 -7.89 -18.14 -31.60
CA ARG A 333 -7.83 -18.95 -30.36
C ARG A 333 -9.21 -19.11 -29.71
N LEU A 334 -9.93 -18.01 -29.53
CA LEU A 334 -11.29 -18.00 -28.97
C LEU A 334 -12.27 -18.81 -29.84
N GLN A 335 -12.12 -18.79 -31.17
CA GLN A 335 -12.96 -19.60 -32.06
C GLN A 335 -12.62 -21.09 -32.00
N THR A 336 -11.34 -21.45 -31.87
CA THR A 336 -10.95 -22.85 -31.64
C THR A 336 -11.43 -23.37 -30.31
N GLU A 337 -11.35 -22.58 -29.24
CA GLU A 337 -11.86 -22.94 -27.91
C GLU A 337 -13.37 -23.17 -27.96
N LYS A 338 -14.15 -22.25 -28.56
CA LYS A 338 -15.60 -22.45 -28.75
C LYS A 338 -15.96 -23.67 -29.59
N LYS A 339 -15.14 -24.01 -30.61
CA LYS A 339 -15.35 -25.22 -31.42
C LYS A 339 -15.02 -26.51 -30.66
N LEU A 340 -14.05 -26.46 -29.75
CA LEU A 340 -13.70 -27.58 -28.87
C LEU A 340 -14.79 -27.78 -27.80
N GLU A 341 -15.30 -26.71 -27.20
CA GLU A 341 -16.43 -26.75 -26.26
C GLU A 341 -17.70 -27.31 -26.92
N ASN A 342 -18.01 -26.89 -28.15
CA ASN A 342 -19.15 -27.42 -28.90
C ASN A 342 -18.99 -28.88 -29.33
N ARG A 343 -17.75 -29.41 -29.39
CA ARG A 343 -17.47 -30.83 -29.65
C ARG A 343 -17.48 -31.70 -28.41
N GLN A 344 -17.36 -31.12 -27.22
CA GLN A 344 -17.46 -31.85 -25.95
C GLN A 344 -18.90 -31.92 -25.43
N ASN A 345 -19.80 -31.10 -25.96
CA ASN A 345 -21.23 -31.08 -25.62
C ASN A 345 -22.14 -31.86 -26.60
N ILE A 346 -21.55 -32.69 -27.46
CA ILE A 346 -22.22 -33.71 -28.30
C ILE A 346 -21.64 -35.06 -27.89
#